data_AF-A0A917VTS0-F1
#
_entry.id   AF-A0A917VTS0-F1
#
_cell.length_a   1.000
_cell.length_b   1.000
_cell.length_c   1.000
_cell.angle_alpha   90.00
_cell.angle_beta   90.00
_cell.angle_gamma   90.00
#
_symmetry.space_group_name_H-M   'P 1'
#
loop_
_entity.id
_entity.type
_entity.pdbx_description
1 polymer ?
#
loop_
_entity_poly.entity_id
_entity_poly.type
_entity_poly.pdbx_seq_one_letter_code
_entity_poly.pdbx_strand_id
1 'polypeptide(L)' 'MTVTPGSFPSDLLVRALVVLQHDLLERLLSHRRLRSQPRVVKRKMSAYRLKRAEHHTWPQPTRTGTPAVHIQRPQPANA' A
#
# COMPACT_ATOMS: atom_id res chain seq x y z
N MET A 1 -27.57 -24.19 -11.30
CA MET A 1 -26.79 -23.77 -10.13
C MET A 1 -27.14 -22.32 -9.83
N THR A 2 -27.92 -22.08 -8.79
CA THR A 2 -28.33 -20.75 -8.32
C THR A 2 -27.32 -20.25 -7.31
N VAL A 3 -26.61 -19.17 -7.63
CA VAL A 3 -25.65 -18.52 -6.70
C VAL A 3 -26.43 -17.44 -5.92
N THR A 4 -26.54 -17.59 -4.61
CA THR A 4 -27.15 -16.57 -3.74
C THR A 4 -26.27 -15.33 -3.70
N PRO A 5 -26.75 -14.15 -4.11
CA PRO A 5 -25.97 -12.92 -4.03
C PRO A 5 -25.63 -12.62 -2.57
N GLY A 6 -24.33 -12.50 -2.27
CA GLY A 6 -23.83 -12.18 -0.93
C GLY A 6 -23.15 -13.32 -0.17
N SER A 7 -23.25 -14.57 -0.64
CA SER A 7 -22.52 -15.70 -0.05
C SER A 7 -21.21 -15.92 -0.79
N PHE A 8 -20.10 -15.35 -0.28
CA PHE A 8 -18.77 -15.69 -0.78
C PHE A 8 -18.37 -17.09 -0.29
N PRO A 9 -18.01 -18.03 -1.17
CA PRO A 9 -17.62 -19.38 -0.74
C PRO A 9 -16.30 -19.32 0.05
N SER A 10 -16.34 -19.74 1.31
CA SER A 10 -15.18 -19.72 2.23
C SER A 10 -14.01 -20.53 1.69
N ASP A 11 -14.27 -21.61 0.95
CA ASP A 11 -13.22 -22.43 0.33
C ASP A 11 -12.38 -21.66 -0.70
N LEU A 12 -13.01 -20.74 -1.45
CA LEU A 12 -12.27 -19.87 -2.37
C LEU A 12 -11.42 -18.85 -1.60
N LEU A 13 -11.90 -18.36 -0.45
CA LEU A 13 -11.13 -17.43 0.38
C LEU A 13 -9.88 -18.10 0.92
N VAL A 14 -10.04 -19.30 1.50
CA VAL A 14 -8.94 -20.07 2.06
C VAL A 14 -7.90 -20.39 0.98
N ARG A 15 -8.34 -20.85 -0.20
CA ARG A 15 -7.44 -21.09 -1.33
C ARG A 15 -6.70 -19.83 -1.77
N ALA A 16 -7.39 -18.70 -1.87
CA ALA A 16 -6.78 -17.43 -2.24
C ALA A 16 -5.73 -16.97 -1.20
N LEU A 17 -5.98 -17.16 0.09
CA LEU A 17 -5.02 -16.84 1.15
C LEU A 17 -3.78 -17.73 1.10
N VAL A 18 -3.93 -19.02 0.82
CA VAL A 18 -2.79 -19.94 0.66
C VAL A 18 -1.93 -19.56 -0.55
N VAL A 19 -2.56 -19.24 -1.69
CA VAL A 19 -1.84 -18.76 -2.88
C VAL A 19 -1.11 -17.46 -2.59
N LEU A 20 -1.79 -16.49 -1.98
CA LEU A 20 -1.18 -15.22 -1.58
C LEU A 20 0.02 -15.42 -0.64
N GLN A 21 -0.09 -16.34 0.31
CA GLN A 21 1.01 -16.67 1.21
C GLN A 21 2.22 -17.21 0.44
N HIS A 22 2.00 -18.14 -0.49
CA HIS A 22 3.06 -18.65 -1.34
C HIS A 22 3.70 -17.54 -2.20
N ASP A 23 2.89 -16.70 -2.84
CA ASP A 23 3.38 -15.59 -3.67
C ASP A 23 4.23 -14.60 -2.87
N LEU A 24 3.83 -14.28 -1.63
CA LEU A 24 4.58 -13.39 -0.75
C LEU A 24 5.92 -13.98 -0.30
N LEU A 25 6.01 -15.31 -0.22
CA LEU A 25 7.19 -16.04 0.24
C LEU A 25 8.11 -16.47 -0.90
N GLU A 26 7.62 -16.52 -2.16
CA GLU A 26 8.37 -17.00 -3.32
C GLU A 26 9.62 -16.14 -3.56
N ARG A 27 9.49 -14.82 -3.51
CA ARG A 27 10.61 -13.91 -3.76
C ARG A 27 10.46 -12.58 -3.06
N LEU A 28 11.52 -12.16 -2.37
CA LEU A 28 11.60 -10.80 -1.84
C LEU A 28 11.54 -9.78 -2.99
N LEU A 29 10.64 -8.80 -2.88
CA LEU A 29 10.62 -7.66 -3.79
C LEU A 29 11.98 -6.96 -3.77
N SER A 30 12.46 -6.54 -4.94
CA SER A 30 13.68 -5.76 -5.05
C SER A 30 13.63 -4.54 -4.12
N HIS A 31 14.77 -4.19 -3.52
CA HIS A 31 14.86 -3.04 -2.62
C HIS A 31 14.19 -1.81 -3.24
N ARG A 32 13.13 -1.33 -2.58
CA ARG A 32 12.35 -0.22 -3.11
C ARG A 32 13.20 1.05 -3.03
N ARG A 33 13.41 1.71 -4.16
CA ARG A 33 14.07 3.03 -4.18
C ARG A 33 13.32 3.99 -3.27
N LEU A 34 14.07 4.72 -2.46
CA LEU A 34 13.56 5.88 -1.74
C LEU A 34 13.08 6.90 -2.77
N ARG A 35 11.77 6.97 -2.90
CA ARG A 35 11.11 8.03 -3.62
C ARG A 35 10.16 8.65 -2.63
N SER A 36 10.18 9.97 -2.51
CA SER A 36 8.95 10.67 -2.14
C SER A 36 7.85 10.11 -3.06
N GLN A 37 6.61 10.00 -2.61
CA GLN A 37 5.53 9.43 -3.42
C GLN A 37 4.73 10.49 -4.20
N PRO A 38 5.30 11.48 -4.92
CA PRO A 38 4.47 12.40 -5.69
C PRO A 38 3.86 11.70 -6.92
N ARG A 39 4.18 10.42 -7.18
CA ARG A 39 3.61 9.60 -8.26
C ARG A 39 2.37 8.79 -7.84
N VAL A 40 2.11 8.65 -6.53
CA VAL A 40 0.92 7.96 -6.00
C VAL A 40 -0.32 8.86 -6.07
N VAL A 41 -0.12 10.15 -6.34
CA VAL A 41 -1.22 11.05 -6.73
C VAL A 41 -1.60 10.78 -8.19
N LYS A 42 -2.24 9.64 -8.47
CA LYS A 42 -2.92 9.41 -9.74
C LYS A 42 -4.42 9.64 -9.58
N ARG A 43 -4.88 10.70 -10.26
CA ARG A 43 -6.21 10.97 -10.84
C ARG A 43 -7.49 10.85 -10.01
N LYS A 44 -7.47 10.55 -8.71
CA LYS A 44 -8.70 10.66 -7.89
C LYS A 44 -9.09 12.12 -7.54
N MET A 45 -8.19 13.08 -7.77
CA MET A 45 -8.45 14.51 -7.55
C MET A 45 -8.11 15.28 -8.83
N SER A 46 -9.13 15.81 -9.52
CA SER A 46 -8.97 16.75 -10.64
C SER A 46 -8.26 18.05 -10.22
N ALA A 47 -8.23 18.35 -8.91
CA ALA A 47 -7.57 19.52 -8.33
C ALA A 47 -6.04 19.37 -8.17
N TYR A 48 -5.48 18.16 -8.36
CA TYR A 48 -4.04 17.99 -8.22
C TYR A 48 -3.31 18.46 -9.47
N ARG A 49 -2.61 19.59 -9.35
CA ARG A 49 -1.87 20.21 -10.45
C ARG A 49 -0.88 19.22 -11.07
N LEU A 50 -0.75 19.27 -12.39
CA LEU A 50 0.26 18.52 -13.14
C LEU A 50 1.64 18.79 -12.55
N LYS A 51 2.53 17.79 -12.64
CA LYS A 51 3.90 17.96 -12.16
C LYS A 51 4.61 19.05 -12.96
N ARG A 52 5.29 19.96 -12.27
CA ARG A 52 6.07 21.07 -12.84
C ARG A 52 7.56 20.83 -12.66
N ALA A 53 8.38 21.65 -13.33
CA ALA A 53 9.84 21.53 -13.31
C ALA A 53 10.42 21.61 -11.88
N GLU A 54 9.83 22.45 -11.04
CA GLU A 54 10.12 22.59 -9.60
C GLU A 54 9.94 21.29 -8.79
N HIS A 55 9.16 20.33 -9.27
CA HIS A 55 9.00 19.02 -8.61
C HIS A 55 10.14 18.03 -8.94
N HIS A 56 11.06 18.37 -9.85
CA HIS A 56 12.22 17.52 -10.17
C HIS A 56 13.26 17.50 -9.04
N THR A 57 13.37 18.58 -8.27
CA THR A 57 14.34 18.75 -7.18
C THR A 57 13.75 18.42 -5.81
N TRP A 58 12.58 17.78 -5.76
CA TRP A 58 11.92 17.47 -4.50
C TRP A 58 12.85 16.70 -3.56
N PRO A 59 12.98 17.11 -2.27
CA PRO A 59 13.89 16.48 -1.32
C PRO A 59 13.57 14.99 -1.22
N GLN A 60 14.61 14.16 -1.41
CA GLN A 60 14.44 12.72 -1.31
C GLN A 60 14.34 12.32 0.17
N PRO A 61 13.52 11.32 0.51
CA PRO A 61 13.52 10.75 1.84
C PRO A 61 14.94 10.27 2.18
N THR A 62 15.45 10.66 3.34
CA THR A 62 16.80 10.28 3.81
C THR A 62 16.80 9.00 4.63
N ARG A 63 15.62 8.51 5.06
CA ARG A 63 15.48 7.32 5.90
C ARG A 63 14.99 6.14 5.07
N THR A 64 15.70 5.01 5.13
CA THR A 64 15.31 3.71 4.56
C THR A 64 14.63 2.84 5.61
N GLY A 65 13.61 2.06 5.21
CA GLY A 65 13.09 0.94 6.00
C GLY A 65 12.40 1.30 7.32
N THR A 66 12.60 0.48 8.35
CA THR A 66 12.00 0.60 9.70
C THR A 66 12.14 2.00 10.34
N PRO A 67 13.29 2.70 10.24
CA PRO A 67 13.42 4.08 10.74
C PRO A 67 12.45 5.11 10.13
N ALA A 68 11.85 4.84 8.97
CA ALA A 68 10.90 5.74 8.32
C ALA A 68 9.45 5.50 8.78
N VAL A 69 9.19 4.40 9.50
CA VAL A 69 7.85 3.99 9.93
C VAL A 69 7.75 4.16 11.45
N HIS A 70 6.82 5.01 11.88
CA HIS A 70 6.48 5.17 13.29
C HIS A 70 5.09 4.58 13.54
N ILE A 71 5.03 3.45 14.27
CA ILE A 71 3.76 2.85 14.68
C ILE A 71 3.24 3.62 15.88
N GLN A 72 2.24 4.48 15.69
CA GLN A 72 1.52 5.06 16.81
C GLN A 72 0.60 4.00 17.41
N ARG A 73 0.73 3.77 18.73
CA ARG A 73 -0.26 2.98 19.46
C ARG A 73 -1.58 3.77 19.51
N PRO A 74 -2.73 3.10 19.50
CA PRO A 74 -4.00 3.77 19.70
C PRO A 74 -3.98 4.53 21.03
N GLN A 75 -4.34 5.81 20.98
CA GLN A 75 -4.57 6.60 22.19
C GLN A 75 -5.68 5.91 22.99
N PRO A 76 -5.49 5.62 24.29
CA PRO A 76 -6.60 5.13 25.10
C PRO A 76 -7.70 6.19 25.08
N ALA A 77 -8.95 5.74 24.88
CA ALA A 77 -10.10 6.60 25.12
C ALA A 77 -10.02 7.05 26.57
N ASN A 78 -10.10 8.37 26.82
CA ASN A 78 -10.14 8.91 28.18
C ASN A 78 -11.18 8.13 28.99
N ALA A 79 -10.74 7.52 30.09
CA ALA A 79 -11.60 6.85 31.06
C ALA A 79 -12.31 7.90 31.94
#